data_AF-A0A7J6A744-F1
#
_entry.id   AF-A0A7J6A744-F1
#
_cell.length_a   1.000
_cell.length_b   1.000
_cell.length_c   1.000
_cell.angle_alpha   90.00
_cell.angle_beta   90.00
_cell.angle_gamma   90.00
#
_symmetry.space_group_name_H-M   'P 1'
#
loop_
_entity.id
_entity.type
_entity.pdbx_description
1 polymer ?
#
loop_
_entity_poly.entity_id
_entity_poly.type
_entity_poly.pdbx_seq_one_letter_code
_entity_poly.pdbx_strand_id
1 'polypeptide(L)'
;MYKQSSLDLDHNPTPKPPDTTFQKNGEKNSPISVILVSSGSRGNKLLFRYPFVKVSENTSSTATKQRSPYALRTTSDATEDQDGDSREQTPLTDEQLVAGFSDIILATILATKSDMCGKKFELKIDNVRFVGHPTLLQPPHTVQVSKTDPSPKREMPTMILFSVVFALRATADPSVISCIHNLSRRIAIALQHEERRCQYLTREAKLMLAVQDELTTMTE
;
A
#
# COMPACT_ATOMS: atom_id res chain seq x y z
N MET A 1 -63.55 38.34 40.67
CA MET A 1 -62.33 38.85 40.02
C MET A 1 -61.38 37.69 39.83
N TYR A 2 -61.23 37.21 38.59
CA TYR A 2 -60.31 36.13 38.24
C TYR A 2 -58.87 36.66 38.28
N LYS A 3 -57.97 35.98 38.98
CA LYS A 3 -56.53 36.22 38.88
C LYS A 3 -55.88 34.96 38.32
N GLN A 4 -55.28 35.15 37.16
CA GLN A 4 -54.67 34.17 36.29
C GLN A 4 -53.27 33.84 36.84
N SER A 5 -53.05 32.59 37.26
CA SER A 5 -51.73 32.08 37.63
C SER A 5 -51.15 31.32 36.44
N SER A 6 -50.01 31.82 35.98
CA SER A 6 -49.22 31.38 34.84
C SER A 6 -48.77 29.91 34.97
N LEU A 7 -48.76 29.21 33.84
CA LEU A 7 -48.21 27.87 33.66
C LEU A 7 -46.68 27.95 33.72
N ASP A 8 -46.06 27.24 34.66
CA ASP A 8 -44.66 26.86 34.56
C ASP A 8 -44.59 25.59 33.69
N LEU A 9 -44.14 25.75 32.44
CA LEU A 9 -43.76 24.62 31.59
C LEU A 9 -42.38 24.12 32.04
N ASP A 10 -42.35 22.90 32.57
CA ASP A 10 -41.11 22.18 32.85
C ASP A 10 -40.23 22.09 31.59
N HIS A 11 -39.03 22.64 31.70
CA HIS A 11 -38.00 22.63 30.68
C HIS A 11 -37.35 21.25 30.66
N ASN A 12 -37.86 20.35 29.82
CA ASN A 12 -37.26 19.04 29.58
C ASN A 12 -35.88 19.24 28.89
N PRO A 13 -34.75 18.76 29.47
CA PRO A 13 -33.47 18.85 28.80
C PRO A 13 -33.48 17.87 27.61
N THR A 14 -33.40 18.43 26.41
CA THR A 14 -33.19 17.67 25.18
C THR A 14 -31.95 16.78 25.30
N PRO A 15 -32.01 15.51 24.88
CA PRO A 15 -30.84 14.64 24.90
C PRO A 15 -29.80 15.19 23.91
N LYS A 16 -28.58 15.44 24.40
CA LYS A 16 -27.44 15.80 23.56
C LYS A 16 -27.25 14.73 22.47
N PRO A 17 -27.02 15.12 21.20
CA PRO A 17 -26.65 14.16 20.17
C PRO A 17 -25.31 13.50 20.54
N PRO A 18 -25.10 12.22 20.22
CA PRO A 18 -23.86 11.51 20.53
C PRO A 18 -22.67 12.20 19.86
N ASP A 19 -21.58 12.36 20.61
CA ASP A 19 -20.34 12.99 20.18
C ASP A 19 -19.85 12.43 18.84
N THR A 20 -19.84 13.29 17.82
CA THR A 20 -19.38 12.99 16.44
C THR A 20 -17.86 12.80 16.34
N THR A 21 -17.15 12.61 17.47
CA THR A 21 -15.70 12.40 17.53
C THR A 21 -15.29 10.99 17.08
N PHE A 22 -16.21 10.03 17.04
CA PHE A 22 -15.93 8.67 16.59
C PHE A 22 -15.80 8.51 15.07
N GLN A 23 -16.35 9.43 14.26
CA GLN A 23 -16.30 9.29 12.80
C GLN A 23 -15.01 9.83 12.18
N LYS A 24 -14.40 10.88 12.75
CA LYS A 24 -13.18 11.49 12.18
C LYS A 24 -11.90 10.67 12.41
N ASN A 25 -11.95 9.70 13.32
CA ASN A 25 -10.80 8.87 13.69
C ASN A 25 -10.66 7.60 12.83
N GLY A 26 -11.72 7.22 12.10
CA GLY A 26 -11.73 6.02 11.26
C GLY A 26 -10.89 6.16 9.99
N GLU A 27 -10.87 7.36 9.39
CA GLU A 27 -10.12 7.63 8.15
C GLU A 27 -8.61 7.60 8.38
N LYS A 28 -8.12 8.19 9.48
CA LYS A 28 -6.68 8.24 9.78
C LYS A 28 -6.06 6.87 10.13
N ASN A 29 -6.89 5.91 10.56
CA ASN A 29 -6.46 4.62 11.07
C ASN A 29 -6.75 3.47 10.09
N SER A 30 -7.37 3.77 8.94
CA SER A 30 -7.61 2.79 7.89
C SER A 30 -6.33 2.58 7.06
N PRO A 31 -6.04 1.33 6.61
CA PRO A 31 -4.95 1.10 5.69
C PRO A 31 -5.26 1.74 4.34
N ILE A 32 -4.28 2.45 3.79
CA ILE A 32 -4.32 3.09 2.47
C ILE A 32 -4.23 2.03 1.38
N SER A 33 -3.36 1.04 1.55
CA SER A 33 -3.09 0.03 0.52
C SER A 33 -2.65 -1.31 1.10
N VAL A 34 -2.95 -2.39 0.38
CA VAL A 34 -2.44 -3.74 0.62
C VAL A 34 -1.55 -4.14 -0.55
N ILE A 35 -0.33 -4.57 -0.25
CA ILE A 35 0.72 -4.87 -1.22
C ILE A 35 1.27 -6.26 -0.93
N LEU A 36 1.37 -7.09 -1.97
CA LEU A 36 2.05 -8.38 -1.93
C LEU A 36 3.30 -8.29 -2.80
N VAL A 37 4.46 -8.53 -2.19
CA VAL A 37 5.74 -8.60 -2.90
C VAL A 37 6.37 -9.98 -2.73
N SER A 38 7.12 -10.40 -3.74
CA SER A 38 7.90 -11.62 -3.74
C SER A 38 9.37 -11.33 -3.99
N SER A 39 10.25 -12.11 -3.37
CA SER A 39 11.68 -12.13 -3.62
C SER A 39 12.13 -13.53 -4.00
N GLY A 40 13.00 -13.63 -4.99
CA GLY A 40 13.41 -14.90 -5.58
C GLY A 40 14.68 -14.80 -6.42
N SER A 41 15.03 -15.88 -7.11
CA SER A 41 16.22 -15.93 -7.98
C SER A 41 16.14 -14.98 -9.18
N ARG A 42 14.92 -14.59 -9.57
CA ARG A 42 14.65 -13.63 -10.67
C ARG A 42 14.52 -12.18 -10.17
N GLY A 43 14.88 -11.91 -8.92
CA GLY A 43 14.79 -10.60 -8.29
C GLY A 43 13.48 -10.37 -7.53
N ASN A 44 13.25 -9.11 -7.16
CA ASN A 44 12.08 -8.68 -6.41
C ASN A 44 10.95 -8.28 -7.35
N LYS A 45 9.72 -8.70 -7.05
CA LYS A 45 8.53 -8.38 -7.85
C LYS A 45 7.37 -7.96 -6.97
N LEU A 46 6.58 -7.01 -7.46
CA LEU A 46 5.29 -6.65 -6.88
C LEU A 46 4.24 -7.53 -7.55
N LEU A 47 3.62 -8.42 -6.78
CA LEU A 47 2.62 -9.36 -7.31
C LEU A 47 1.23 -8.75 -7.33
N PHE A 48 0.90 -7.96 -6.30
CA PHE A 48 -0.43 -7.39 -6.13
C PHE A 48 -0.37 -6.08 -5.37
N ARG A 49 -1.22 -5.12 -5.77
CA ARG A 49 -1.46 -3.86 -5.08
C ARG A 49 -2.95 -3.52 -5.14
N TYR A 50 -3.53 -3.24 -3.99
CA TYR A 50 -4.88 -2.70 -3.85
C TYR A 50 -4.87 -1.41 -3.03
N PRO A 51 -5.61 -0.34 -3.39
CA PRO A 51 -6.41 -0.20 -4.61
C PRO A 51 -5.57 -0.35 -5.88
N PHE A 52 -6.20 -0.85 -6.95
CA PHE A 52 -5.52 -0.99 -8.23
C PHE A 52 -5.28 0.40 -8.83
N VAL A 53 -4.02 0.71 -9.09
CA VAL A 53 -3.63 1.94 -9.79
C VAL A 53 -3.43 1.58 -11.25
N LYS A 54 -4.26 2.13 -12.13
CA LYS A 54 -4.02 2.03 -13.57
C LYS A 54 -2.67 2.67 -13.86
N VAL A 55 -1.77 1.94 -14.52
CA VAL A 55 -0.57 2.53 -15.11
C VAL A 55 -1.06 3.46 -16.23
N SER A 56 -1.35 4.71 -15.88
CA SER A 56 -1.49 5.76 -16.87
C SER A 56 -0.09 6.04 -17.37
N GLU A 57 0.14 6.07 -18.69
CA GLU A 57 1.43 6.39 -19.33
C GLU A 57 2.05 7.75 -18.95
N ASN A 58 1.48 8.49 -17.98
CA ASN A 58 1.78 9.89 -17.71
C ASN A 58 2.32 10.15 -16.29
N THR A 59 3.33 9.40 -15.85
CA THR A 59 4.18 9.83 -14.71
C THR A 59 5.67 9.92 -15.05
N SER A 60 6.02 10.03 -16.33
CA SER A 60 7.30 10.62 -16.77
C SER A 60 7.25 12.16 -16.82
N SER A 61 6.16 12.80 -16.37
CA SER A 61 5.96 14.25 -16.41
C SER A 61 5.77 14.91 -15.04
N THR A 62 6.36 14.34 -13.99
CA THR A 62 6.95 15.18 -12.93
C THR A 62 8.46 15.24 -13.10
N ALA A 63 8.91 15.48 -14.33
CA ALA A 63 9.99 16.44 -14.48
C ALA A 63 9.49 17.69 -13.76
N THR A 64 10.02 17.91 -12.57
CA THR A 64 10.24 19.26 -12.06
C THR A 64 10.46 20.16 -13.26
N LYS A 65 9.52 21.06 -13.56
CA LYS A 65 9.85 22.26 -14.33
C LYS A 65 10.83 23.04 -13.45
N GLN A 66 12.06 22.53 -13.37
CA GLN A 66 13.27 23.31 -13.21
C GLN A 66 13.20 24.27 -14.40
N ARG A 67 12.50 25.38 -14.19
CA ARG A 67 12.45 26.48 -15.12
C ARG A 67 13.88 26.98 -15.16
N SER A 68 14.63 26.52 -16.16
CA SER A 68 16.00 26.94 -16.36
C SER A 68 16.04 28.47 -16.44
N PRO A 69 16.99 29.13 -15.77
CA PRO A 69 17.05 30.59 -15.72
C PRO A 69 17.28 31.25 -17.10
N TYR A 70 17.57 30.46 -18.13
CA TYR A 70 17.85 30.92 -19.49
C TYR A 70 16.77 30.54 -20.53
N ALA A 71 15.61 30.03 -20.12
CA ALA A 71 14.53 29.74 -21.07
C ALA A 71 13.92 31.05 -21.62
N LEU A 72 14.26 31.41 -22.86
CA LEU A 72 13.69 32.55 -23.59
C LEU A 72 12.17 32.38 -23.77
N ARG A 73 11.42 33.40 -23.36
CA ARG A 73 9.96 33.44 -23.49
C ARG A 73 9.57 33.86 -24.90
N THR A 74 8.76 33.05 -25.57
CA THR A 74 8.07 33.44 -26.80
C THR A 74 7.02 34.49 -26.47
N THR A 75 7.16 35.66 -27.08
CA THR A 75 6.27 36.82 -26.97
C THR A 75 5.04 36.63 -27.86
N SER A 76 3.85 36.62 -27.27
CA SER A 76 2.60 37.02 -27.95
C SER A 76 1.58 37.48 -26.90
N ASP A 77 1.50 38.81 -26.80
CA ASP A 77 0.41 39.70 -26.40
C ASP A 77 -0.69 39.28 -25.41
N ALA A 78 -0.64 39.99 -24.27
CA ALA A 78 -1.69 40.67 -23.51
C ALA A 78 -3.16 40.18 -23.57
N THR A 79 -3.70 39.81 -22.41
CA THR A 79 -4.55 40.71 -21.62
C THR A 79 -4.61 40.24 -20.16
N GLU A 80 -4.65 41.23 -19.29
CA GLU A 80 -4.59 41.16 -17.83
C GLU A 80 -5.83 40.45 -17.26
N ASP A 81 -5.65 39.59 -16.24
CA ASP A 81 -6.40 39.70 -14.98
C ASP A 81 -6.02 38.59 -13.97
N GLN A 82 -5.86 39.04 -12.72
CA GLN A 82 -5.96 38.30 -11.45
C GLN A 82 -4.69 37.57 -10.94
N ASP A 83 -3.90 38.40 -10.25
CA ASP A 83 -3.10 38.13 -9.06
C ASP A 83 -3.73 37.10 -8.09
N GLY A 84 -2.89 36.23 -7.53
CA GLY A 84 -3.30 35.22 -6.54
C GLY A 84 -2.76 33.80 -6.76
N ASP A 85 -1.46 33.62 -7.01
CA ASP A 85 -0.81 32.30 -6.91
C ASP A 85 -0.63 31.88 -5.43
N SER A 86 -1.74 31.84 -4.69
CA SER A 86 -1.87 30.96 -3.54
C SER A 86 -2.19 29.58 -4.09
N ARG A 87 -1.18 28.90 -4.64
CA ARG A 87 -1.20 27.45 -4.79
C ARG A 87 -1.24 26.84 -3.40
N GLU A 88 -2.42 26.85 -2.80
CA GLU A 88 -2.79 25.88 -1.79
C GLU A 88 -2.53 24.52 -2.41
N GLN A 89 -1.41 23.91 -2.04
CA GLN A 89 -1.20 22.49 -2.30
C GLN A 89 -2.31 21.78 -1.54
N THR A 90 -3.39 21.45 -2.26
CA THR A 90 -4.41 20.54 -1.77
C THR A 90 -3.70 19.35 -1.15
N PRO A 91 -3.99 18.98 0.12
CA PRO A 91 -3.34 17.86 0.77
C PRO A 91 -3.43 16.64 -0.16
N LEU A 92 -2.29 16.01 -0.46
CA LEU A 92 -2.25 14.80 -1.27
C LEU A 92 -3.24 13.80 -0.70
N THR A 93 -4.20 13.34 -1.51
CA THR A 93 -5.15 12.31 -1.10
C THR A 93 -4.41 11.01 -0.77
N ASP A 94 -4.96 10.21 0.14
CA ASP A 94 -4.32 8.97 0.61
C ASP A 94 -3.93 8.03 -0.56
N GLU A 95 -4.74 7.99 -1.63
CA GLU A 95 -4.45 7.22 -2.84
C GLU A 95 -3.17 7.67 -3.55
N GLN A 96 -2.89 8.98 -3.58
CA GLN A 96 -1.73 9.57 -4.23
C GLN A 96 -0.43 9.31 -3.46
N LEU A 97 -0.52 9.09 -2.14
CA LEU A 97 0.65 8.82 -1.31
C LEU A 97 1.31 7.49 -1.65
N VAL A 98 0.53 6.46 -2.00
CA VAL A 98 1.06 5.14 -2.40
C VAL A 98 1.21 5.03 -3.91
N ALA A 99 0.32 5.66 -4.69
CA ALA A 99 0.44 5.69 -6.16
C ALA A 99 1.69 6.43 -6.64
N GLY A 100 2.28 7.32 -5.82
CA GLY A 100 3.55 7.98 -6.13
C GLY A 100 4.77 7.03 -6.19
N PHE A 101 4.66 5.79 -5.69
CA PHE A 101 5.74 4.80 -5.79
C PHE A 101 5.52 3.86 -6.98
N SER A 102 6.56 3.70 -7.81
CA SER A 102 6.56 2.70 -8.87
C SER A 102 6.63 1.29 -8.30
N ASP A 103 6.11 0.32 -9.06
CA ASP A 103 6.05 -1.08 -8.65
C ASP A 103 7.45 -1.67 -8.42
N ILE A 104 8.45 -1.23 -9.18
CA ILE A 104 9.86 -1.63 -9.02
C ILE A 104 10.41 -1.15 -7.68
N ILE A 105 10.14 0.09 -7.30
CA ILE A 105 10.60 0.66 -6.03
C ILE A 105 9.91 -0.07 -4.87
N LEU A 106 8.59 -0.23 -4.91
CA LEU A 106 7.84 -0.96 -3.89
C LEU A 106 8.32 -2.41 -3.76
N ALA A 107 8.50 -3.12 -4.87
CA ALA A 107 9.06 -4.47 -4.87
C ALA A 107 10.42 -4.50 -4.16
N THR A 108 11.29 -3.52 -4.43
CA THR A 108 12.65 -3.50 -3.88
C THR A 108 12.69 -3.19 -2.40
N ILE A 109 11.97 -2.16 -1.94
CA ILE A 109 12.04 -1.70 -0.54
C ILE A 109 11.23 -2.60 0.41
N LEU A 110 10.19 -3.27 -0.10
CA LEU A 110 9.30 -4.12 0.70
C LEU A 110 9.74 -5.59 0.70
N ALA A 111 10.52 -6.02 -0.31
CA ALA A 111 11.17 -7.33 -0.32
C ALA A 111 12.39 -7.30 0.61
N THR A 112 12.11 -7.46 1.91
CA THR A 112 13.14 -7.49 2.92
C THR A 112 14.09 -8.67 2.73
N LYS A 113 15.28 -8.55 3.31
CA LYS A 113 16.24 -9.65 3.42
C LYS A 113 15.70 -10.79 4.30
N SER A 114 16.29 -11.97 4.14
CA SER A 114 15.87 -13.21 4.82
C SER A 114 16.08 -13.18 6.34
N ASP A 115 17.03 -12.39 6.85
CA ASP A 115 17.30 -12.15 8.27
C ASP A 115 16.17 -11.43 9.02
N MET A 116 15.31 -10.73 8.28
CA MET A 116 14.11 -10.04 8.78
C MET A 116 12.85 -10.91 8.72
N CYS A 117 12.94 -12.14 8.18
CA CYS A 117 11.81 -13.05 8.13
C CYS A 117 11.33 -13.43 9.53
N GLY A 118 10.01 -13.54 9.68
CA GLY A 118 9.37 -13.87 10.95
C GLY A 118 9.38 -12.73 11.98
N LYS A 119 9.94 -11.57 11.63
CA LYS A 119 9.96 -10.36 12.46
C LYS A 119 8.99 -9.31 11.92
N LYS A 120 8.67 -8.33 12.76
CA LYS A 120 7.89 -7.17 12.34
C LYS A 120 8.70 -6.34 11.35
N PHE A 121 8.16 -6.14 10.16
CA PHE A 121 8.68 -5.17 9.21
C PHE A 121 7.89 -3.87 9.36
N GLU A 122 8.61 -2.76 9.48
CA GLU A 122 8.05 -1.43 9.55
C GLU A 122 9.02 -0.45 8.86
N LEU A 123 8.54 0.27 7.86
CA LEU A 123 9.30 1.27 7.10
C LEU A 123 8.44 2.52 6.95
N LYS A 124 8.98 3.69 7.31
CA LYS A 124 8.30 4.97 7.13
C LYS A 124 9.00 5.76 6.03
N ILE A 125 8.25 6.20 5.04
CA ILE A 125 8.69 7.11 3.98
C ILE A 125 7.68 8.26 3.94
N ASP A 126 8.15 9.47 4.20
CA ASP A 126 7.32 10.68 4.27
C ASP A 126 6.07 10.50 5.14
N ASN A 127 4.90 10.58 4.50
CA ASN A 127 3.58 10.51 5.12
C ASN A 127 2.99 9.09 5.10
N VAL A 128 3.76 8.08 4.68
CA VAL A 128 3.34 6.68 4.58
C VAL A 128 4.19 5.79 5.48
N ARG A 129 3.55 4.84 6.14
CA ARG A 129 4.19 3.79 6.93
C ARG A 129 3.77 2.43 6.38
N PHE A 130 4.75 1.69 5.87
CA PHE A 130 4.61 0.31 5.43
C PHE A 130 4.82 -0.63 6.61
N VAL A 131 3.85 -1.50 6.85
CA VAL A 131 3.84 -2.46 7.97
C VAL A 131 3.55 -3.84 7.41
N GLY A 132 4.42 -4.81 7.67
CA GLY A 132 4.26 -6.15 7.12
C GLY A 132 4.96 -7.25 7.89
N HIS A 133 4.86 -8.46 7.38
CA HIS A 133 5.44 -9.66 7.97
C HIS A 133 6.13 -10.51 6.90
N PRO A 134 7.43 -10.28 6.65
CA PRO A 134 8.19 -11.04 5.66
C PRO A 134 8.28 -12.51 6.07
N THR A 135 8.02 -13.38 5.11
CA THR A 135 7.89 -14.82 5.34
C THR A 135 8.70 -15.59 4.32
N LEU A 136 9.58 -16.45 4.83
CA LEU A 136 10.40 -17.34 4.03
C LEU A 136 9.59 -18.59 3.65
N LEU A 137 9.59 -18.94 2.36
CA LEU A 137 8.91 -20.14 1.85
C LEU A 137 9.82 -21.37 1.90
N GLN A 138 11.10 -21.17 1.61
CA GLN A 138 12.09 -22.25 1.51
C GLN A 138 13.19 -22.06 2.56
N PRO A 139 13.47 -23.06 3.43
CA PRO A 139 14.70 -23.04 4.22
C PRO A 139 15.92 -23.07 3.28
N PRO A 140 17.01 -22.34 3.56
CA PRO A 140 18.23 -22.37 2.73
C PRO A 140 18.93 -23.74 2.65
N HIS A 141 18.39 -24.81 3.24
CA HIS A 141 19.02 -26.15 3.30
C HIS A 141 18.02 -27.30 3.15
N THR A 142 17.26 -27.37 2.05
CA THR A 142 16.64 -28.63 1.61
C THR A 142 16.92 -28.87 0.13
N VAL A 143 18.20 -28.86 -0.22
CA VAL A 143 18.74 -29.62 -1.36
C VAL A 143 19.64 -30.70 -0.75
N GLN A 144 19.05 -31.60 0.02
CA GLN A 144 19.65 -32.93 0.18
C GLN A 144 19.00 -33.81 -0.87
N VAL A 145 19.85 -34.22 -1.80
CA VAL A 145 19.59 -35.15 -2.88
C VAL A 145 19.12 -36.47 -2.28
N SER A 146 17.81 -36.70 -2.23
CA SER A 146 17.29 -38.06 -2.15
C SER A 146 17.55 -38.71 -3.51
N LYS A 147 18.70 -39.38 -3.62
CA LYS A 147 19.02 -40.31 -4.70
C LYS A 147 18.06 -41.49 -4.59
N THR A 148 16.89 -41.39 -5.23
CA THR A 148 16.11 -42.52 -5.79
C THR A 148 14.83 -41.95 -6.37
N ASP A 149 14.67 -42.12 -7.68
CA ASP A 149 13.45 -42.02 -8.51
C ASP A 149 13.46 -40.88 -9.57
N PRO A 150 13.54 -41.21 -10.88
CA PRO A 150 13.42 -40.22 -11.96
C PRO A 150 11.94 -39.95 -12.28
N SER A 151 11.36 -38.91 -11.68
CA SER A 151 9.99 -38.45 -12.02
C SER A 151 9.85 -36.93 -11.94
N PRO A 152 8.92 -36.34 -12.71
CA PRO A 152 9.21 -35.43 -13.80
C PRO A 152 9.58 -34.02 -13.32
N LYS A 153 10.62 -33.43 -13.94
CA LYS A 153 10.92 -31.98 -14.00
C LYS A 153 10.34 -31.15 -12.84
N ARG A 154 10.82 -31.37 -11.60
CA ARG A 154 10.49 -30.49 -10.48
C ARG A 154 11.11 -29.13 -10.75
N GLU A 155 10.34 -28.23 -11.33
CA GLU A 155 10.74 -26.84 -11.53
C GLU A 155 11.10 -26.26 -10.16
N MET A 156 12.36 -25.82 -10.00
CA MET A 156 12.85 -25.26 -8.75
C MET A 156 11.97 -24.06 -8.35
N PRO A 157 11.61 -23.89 -7.07
CA PRO A 157 10.89 -22.70 -6.63
C PRO A 157 11.68 -21.45 -7.01
N THR A 158 11.10 -20.60 -7.86
CA THR A 158 11.70 -19.33 -8.26
C THR A 158 11.52 -18.26 -7.19
N MET A 159 10.54 -18.44 -6.33
CA MET A 159 10.16 -17.57 -5.21
C MET A 159 10.65 -18.14 -3.89
N ILE A 160 11.42 -17.35 -3.15
CA ILE A 160 12.08 -17.77 -1.90
C ILE A 160 11.39 -17.14 -0.70
N LEU A 161 10.95 -15.89 -0.85
CA LEU A 161 10.37 -15.06 0.20
C LEU A 161 9.18 -14.29 -0.34
N PHE A 162 8.23 -13.98 0.53
CA PHE A 162 7.18 -13.03 0.25
C PHE A 162 6.90 -12.13 1.43
N SER A 163 6.27 -10.99 1.18
CA SER A 163 5.86 -10.07 2.22
C SER A 163 4.48 -9.52 1.91
N VAL A 164 3.56 -9.67 2.88
CA VAL A 164 2.26 -9.01 2.88
C VAL A 164 2.40 -7.71 3.65
N VAL A 165 2.23 -6.59 2.97
CA VAL A 165 2.48 -5.25 3.53
C VAL A 165 1.23 -4.40 3.43
N PHE A 166 0.90 -3.73 4.51
CA PHE A 166 -0.11 -2.69 4.56
C PHE A 166 0.56 -1.33 4.59
N ALA A 167 0.10 -0.40 3.76
CA ALA A 167 0.47 1.00 3.84
C ALA A 167 -0.56 1.72 4.71
N LEU A 168 -0.09 2.45 5.72
CA LEU A 168 -0.88 3.32 6.58
C LEU A 168 -0.36 4.75 6.48
N ARG A 169 -1.15 5.71 6.97
CA ARG A 169 -0.65 7.07 7.21
C ARG A 169 0.45 7.04 8.27
N ALA A 170 1.45 7.89 8.12
CA ALA A 170 2.55 8.01 9.08
C ALA A 170 2.09 8.40 10.50
N THR A 171 0.90 9.00 10.61
CA THR A 171 0.23 9.43 11.83
C THR A 171 -0.66 8.37 12.48
N ALA A 172 -0.74 7.16 11.92
CA ALA A 172 -1.56 6.08 12.47
C ALA A 172 -1.14 5.72 13.90
N ASP A 173 -2.13 5.42 14.74
CA ASP A 173 -1.91 5.12 16.16
C ASP A 173 -1.06 3.84 16.33
N PRO A 174 -0.13 3.77 17.32
CA PRO A 174 0.74 2.60 17.52
C PRO A 174 -0.01 1.28 17.75
N SER A 175 -1.19 1.34 18.37
CA SER A 175 -2.07 0.18 18.58
C SER A 175 -2.58 -0.38 17.24
N VAL A 176 -2.94 0.49 16.30
CA VAL A 176 -3.38 0.13 14.95
C VAL A 176 -2.23 -0.48 14.16
N ILE A 177 -1.04 0.14 14.22
CA ILE A 177 0.18 -0.41 13.60
C ILE A 177 0.45 -1.84 14.10
N SER A 178 0.34 -2.06 15.42
CA SER A 178 0.50 -3.40 16.01
C SER A 178 -0.59 -4.37 15.54
N CYS A 179 -1.85 -3.93 15.51
CA CYS A 179 -2.98 -4.72 15.02
C CYS A 179 -2.76 -5.16 13.56
N ILE A 180 -2.37 -4.24 12.69
CA ILE A 180 -2.11 -4.51 11.28
C ILE A 180 -0.91 -5.43 11.06
N HIS A 181 0.17 -5.26 11.84
CA HIS A 181 1.27 -6.22 11.83
C HIS A 181 0.80 -7.64 12.19
N ASN A 182 -0.03 -7.78 13.24
CA ASN A 182 -0.58 -9.08 13.63
C ASN A 182 -1.48 -9.68 12.55
N LEU A 183 -2.28 -8.85 11.87
CA LEU A 183 -3.09 -9.26 10.74
C LEU A 183 -2.22 -9.77 9.58
N SER A 184 -1.22 -8.98 9.17
CA SER A 184 -0.24 -9.35 8.13
C SER A 184 0.42 -10.69 8.46
N ARG A 185 0.86 -10.89 9.72
CA ARG A 185 1.44 -12.15 10.17
C ARG A 185 0.48 -13.34 10.01
N ARG A 186 -0.80 -13.18 10.38
CA ARG A 186 -1.80 -14.26 10.23
C ARG A 186 -2.04 -14.62 8.78
N ILE A 187 -2.16 -13.62 7.90
CA ILE A 187 -2.31 -13.85 6.46
C ILE A 187 -1.07 -14.55 5.90
N ALA A 188 0.13 -14.11 6.29
CA ALA A 188 1.36 -14.71 5.83
C ALA A 188 1.51 -16.17 6.27
N ILE A 189 1.13 -16.51 7.51
CA ILE A 189 1.10 -17.92 7.96
C ILE A 189 0.11 -18.75 7.12
N ALA A 190 -1.08 -18.22 6.85
CA ALA A 190 -2.07 -18.91 6.01
C ALA A 190 -1.57 -19.13 4.58
N LEU A 191 -0.96 -18.12 3.95
CA LEU A 191 -0.38 -18.23 2.62
C LEU A 191 0.81 -19.20 2.59
N GLN A 192 1.66 -19.19 3.62
CA GLN A 192 2.77 -20.14 3.74
C GLN A 192 2.25 -21.58 3.88
N HIS A 193 1.15 -21.79 4.61
CA HIS A 193 0.49 -23.09 4.68
C HIS A 193 -0.03 -23.53 3.31
N GLU A 194 -0.74 -22.66 2.59
CA GLU A 194 -1.28 -22.99 1.27
C GLU A 194 -0.19 -23.22 0.21
N GLU A 195 0.95 -22.54 0.34
CA GLU A 195 2.13 -22.84 -0.48
C GLU A 195 2.68 -24.23 -0.20
N ARG A 196 2.80 -24.66 1.07
CA ARG A 196 3.28 -26.01 1.41
C ARG A 196 2.28 -27.10 1.03
N ARG A 197 0.99 -26.83 1.24
CA ARG A 197 -0.09 -27.79 0.99
C ARG A 197 -0.25 -28.06 -0.50
N CYS A 198 -0.27 -27.01 -1.30
CA CYS A 198 -0.61 -27.14 -2.70
C CYS A 198 0.11 -26.17 -3.62
N GLN A 199 1.16 -25.46 -3.23
CA GLN A 199 1.85 -24.47 -4.09
C GLN A 199 0.93 -23.35 -4.60
N TYR A 200 -0.06 -22.95 -3.79
CA TYR A 200 -1.03 -21.93 -4.16
C TYR A 200 -0.35 -20.61 -4.56
N LEU A 201 0.54 -20.10 -3.69
CA LEU A 201 1.15 -18.79 -3.89
C LEU A 201 2.06 -18.78 -5.13
N THR A 202 2.84 -19.85 -5.36
CA THR A 202 3.67 -19.98 -6.56
C THR A 202 2.83 -20.01 -7.84
N ARG A 203 1.69 -20.73 -7.86
CA ARG A 203 0.80 -20.74 -9.02
C ARG A 203 0.17 -19.38 -9.29
N GLU A 204 -0.40 -18.75 -8.26
CA GLU A 204 -1.02 -17.44 -8.38
C GLU A 204 0.00 -16.37 -8.78
N ALA A 205 1.21 -16.41 -8.21
CA ALA A 205 2.28 -15.48 -8.58
C ALA A 205 2.68 -15.60 -10.06
N LYS A 206 2.76 -16.82 -10.60
CA LYS A 206 3.00 -17.03 -12.05
C LYS A 206 1.89 -16.40 -12.90
N LEU A 207 0.63 -16.57 -12.51
CA LEU A 207 -0.51 -15.96 -13.21
C LEU A 207 -0.47 -14.43 -13.14
N MET A 208 -0.28 -13.87 -11.93
CA MET A 208 -0.20 -12.42 -11.71
C MET A 208 0.92 -11.78 -12.53
N LEU A 209 2.10 -12.40 -12.56
CA LEU A 209 3.23 -11.91 -13.35
C LEU A 209 2.98 -12.02 -14.85
N ALA A 210 2.38 -13.11 -15.33
CA ALA A 210 2.04 -13.26 -16.75
C ALA A 210 1.08 -12.16 -17.22
N VAL A 211 0.05 -11.85 -16.42
CA VAL A 211 -0.90 -10.76 -16.71
C VAL A 211 -0.21 -9.39 -16.68
N GLN A 212 0.71 -9.16 -15.74
CA GLN A 212 1.50 -7.93 -15.70
C GLN A 212 2.40 -7.78 -16.94
N ASP A 213 3.08 -8.86 -17.33
CA ASP A 213 3.95 -8.90 -18.50
C ASP A 213 3.13 -8.60 -19.78
N GLU A 214 1.95 -9.22 -19.94
CA GLU A 214 1.02 -8.94 -21.04
C GLU A 214 0.64 -7.46 -21.14
N LEU A 215 0.27 -6.83 -20.01
CA LEU A 215 -0.08 -5.42 -19.97
C LEU A 215 1.09 -4.52 -20.40
N THR A 216 2.32 -4.82 -19.97
CA THR A 216 3.50 -4.08 -20.41
C THR A 216 3.83 -4.28 -21.89
N THR A 217 3.58 -5.47 -22.46
CA THR A 217 3.83 -5.73 -23.89
C THR A 217 2.78 -5.12 -24.83
N MET A 218 1.57 -4.80 -24.34
CA MET A 218 0.54 -4.13 -25.14
C MET A 218 0.71 -2.60 -25.20
N THR A 219 1.61 -2.05 -24.37
CA THR A 219 1.91 -0.61 -24.31
C THR A 219 3.19 -0.22 -25.07
N GLU A 220 3.73 -1.11 -25.92
CA GLU A 220 4.87 -0.82 -26.80
C GLU A 220 4.46 -0.76 -28.28
#